data_AF-A0A536UQH2-F1
#
_entry.id   AF-A0A536UQH2-F1
#
_cell.length_a   1.000
_cell.length_b   1.000
_cell.length_c   1.000
_cell.angle_alpha   90.00
_cell.angle_beta   90.00
_cell.angle_gamma   90.00
#
_symmetry.space_group_name_H-M   'P 1'
#
loop_
_entity.id
_entity.type
_entity.pdbx_description
1 polymer ?
#
loop_
_entity_poly.entity_id
_entity_poly.type
_entity_poly.pdbx_seq_one_letter_code
_entity_poly.pdbx_strand_id
1 'polypeptide(L)'
;MEEVTEVITNARDPARTTAYLPITTISSGYDSPACAVLGRLAGCREAITFVTAREEYGAESDSGLQIGKFLGLEVEEFDPMGYLERKDCPEIDFLATGYGGDDLIYSSAERRLGARLLLTGYHGDKVWARHNDSVSPNIVRGDPSGGSLAEFRLRVGFLNLPVPFIGCVNQSSIHGISNSEEMKPWRVPATNYDRPIPRRIIEAAGVPRHLFGQRKKAAARPVHTLGATDTPLDQVLSPTTLHNFSQWADRVPLFANVTDRLVCHLMRRLYWINQRALESYRLGRLLRALGSSMPKAPLIERKYSKPRTRHSLLFHWANEAVKHRYVPTSGISSGGNASNLN
;
A
#
# COMPACT_ATOMS: atom_id res chain seq x y z
N MET A 1 -13.02 -6.06 18.15
CA MET A 1 -13.88 -6.98 17.36
C MET A 1 -15.21 -6.31 17.15
N GLU A 2 -15.82 -5.85 18.24
CA GLU A 2 -16.99 -4.97 18.26
C GLU A 2 -16.93 -3.85 17.22
N GLU A 3 -15.83 -3.12 17.15
CA GLU A 3 -15.60 -2.00 16.23
C GLU A 3 -15.61 -2.44 14.76
N VAL A 4 -15.06 -3.62 14.45
CA VAL A 4 -15.12 -4.19 13.09
C VAL A 4 -16.57 -4.55 12.75
N THR A 5 -17.30 -5.11 13.71
CA THR A 5 -18.73 -5.43 13.56
C THR A 5 -19.57 -4.18 13.36
N GLU A 6 -19.34 -3.11 14.12
CA GLU A 6 -20.06 -1.84 13.99
C GLU A 6 -19.83 -1.19 12.63
N VAL A 7 -18.57 -1.13 12.18
CA VAL A 7 -18.25 -0.57 10.85
C VAL A 7 -18.89 -1.40 9.73
N ILE A 8 -18.84 -2.74 9.83
CA ILE A 8 -19.51 -3.61 8.84
C ILE A 8 -21.03 -3.45 8.89
N THR A 9 -21.61 -3.33 10.07
CA THR A 9 -23.07 -3.14 10.24
C THR A 9 -23.51 -1.83 9.61
N ASN A 10 -22.80 -0.73 9.90
CA ASN A 10 -23.06 0.56 9.26
C ASN A 10 -22.87 0.48 7.75
N ALA A 11 -21.80 -0.15 7.26
CA ALA A 11 -21.52 -0.27 5.84
C ALA A 11 -22.62 -1.01 5.07
N ARG A 12 -23.27 -1.99 5.71
CA ARG A 12 -24.35 -2.80 5.13
C ARG A 12 -25.76 -2.23 5.37
N ASP A 13 -25.87 -1.11 6.07
CA ASP A 13 -27.16 -0.54 6.44
C ASP A 13 -28.00 -0.21 5.19
N PRO A 14 -29.24 -0.74 5.08
CA PRO A 14 -30.12 -0.50 3.93
C PRO A 14 -30.52 0.97 3.76
N ALA A 15 -30.35 1.82 4.77
CA ALA A 15 -30.59 3.27 4.67
C ALA A 15 -29.50 4.01 3.87
N ARG A 16 -28.37 3.36 3.55
CA ARG A 16 -27.34 3.96 2.69
C ARG A 16 -27.78 3.96 1.23
N THR A 17 -27.37 5.00 0.49
CA THR A 17 -27.51 5.03 -0.97
C THR A 17 -26.86 3.81 -1.63
N THR A 18 -25.71 3.38 -1.11
CA THR A 18 -25.04 2.14 -1.50
C THR A 18 -24.66 1.38 -0.24
N ALA A 19 -25.18 0.16 -0.11
CA ALA A 19 -24.75 -0.79 0.90
C ALA A 19 -23.46 -1.49 0.45
N TYR A 20 -22.50 -1.62 1.36
CA TYR A 20 -21.19 -2.19 1.08
C TYR A 20 -21.04 -3.54 1.81
N LEU A 21 -20.85 -4.61 1.05
CA LEU A 21 -20.63 -5.94 1.62
C LEU A 21 -19.16 -6.13 2.01
N PRO A 22 -18.85 -6.76 3.15
CA PRO A 22 -17.47 -6.98 3.57
C PRO A 22 -16.76 -7.98 2.66
N ILE A 23 -15.50 -7.69 2.36
CA ILE A 23 -14.56 -8.60 1.72
C ILE A 23 -13.19 -8.38 2.37
N THR A 24 -12.42 -9.43 2.66
CA THR A 24 -11.10 -9.28 3.30
C THR A 24 -9.97 -9.63 2.35
N THR A 25 -8.79 -9.05 2.58
CA THR A 25 -7.55 -9.60 2.03
C THR A 25 -7.04 -10.71 2.94
N ILE A 26 -6.35 -11.70 2.35
CA ILE A 26 -5.69 -12.77 3.10
C ILE A 26 -4.39 -13.15 2.40
N SER A 27 -3.30 -13.29 3.14
CA SER A 27 -1.99 -13.73 2.62
C SER A 27 -1.30 -14.65 3.64
N SER A 28 -0.07 -15.08 3.37
CA SER A 28 0.71 -15.92 4.31
C SER A 28 1.34 -15.15 5.49
N GLY A 29 1.05 -13.84 5.62
CA GLY A 29 1.59 -12.96 6.67
C GLY A 29 0.92 -13.13 8.04
N TYR A 30 1.13 -12.16 8.94
CA TYR A 30 0.37 -12.05 10.20
C TYR A 30 -0.87 -11.16 10.06
N ASP A 31 -0.75 -10.04 9.35
CA ASP A 31 -1.75 -8.99 9.46
C ASP A 31 -3.06 -9.33 8.78
N SER A 32 -2.99 -9.68 7.48
CA SER A 32 -4.17 -9.97 6.69
C SER A 32 -4.94 -11.20 7.20
N PRO A 33 -4.33 -12.32 7.67
CA PRO A 33 -5.09 -13.38 8.32
C PRO A 33 -5.77 -12.95 9.63
N ALA A 34 -5.13 -12.14 10.47
CA ALA A 34 -5.77 -11.62 11.68
C ALA A 34 -6.96 -10.72 11.34
N CYS A 35 -6.84 -9.87 10.31
CA CYS A 35 -7.94 -9.07 9.78
C CYS A 35 -9.07 -9.96 9.25
N ALA A 36 -8.73 -11.03 8.52
CA ALA A 36 -9.69 -11.98 7.98
C ALA A 36 -10.46 -12.71 9.08
N VAL A 37 -9.80 -13.09 10.18
CA VAL A 37 -10.47 -13.66 11.37
C VAL A 37 -11.46 -12.67 11.97
N LEU A 38 -11.04 -11.42 12.20
CA LEU A 38 -11.91 -10.38 12.76
C LEU A 38 -13.10 -10.08 11.83
N GLY A 39 -12.85 -9.97 10.52
CA GLY A 39 -13.89 -9.82 9.51
C GLY A 39 -14.87 -11.00 9.50
N ARG A 40 -14.37 -12.24 9.57
CA ARG A 40 -15.19 -13.46 9.61
C ARG A 40 -16.13 -13.47 10.81
N LEU A 41 -15.60 -13.12 11.99
CA LEU A 41 -16.38 -13.01 13.23
C LEU A 41 -17.47 -11.94 13.11
N ALA A 42 -17.21 -10.87 12.37
CA ALA A 42 -18.17 -9.81 12.04
C ALA A 42 -19.07 -10.13 10.82
N GLY A 43 -19.07 -11.38 10.32
CA GLY A 43 -19.97 -11.82 9.25
C GLY A 43 -19.42 -11.71 7.82
N CYS A 44 -18.14 -11.38 7.63
CA CYS A 44 -17.47 -11.50 6.33
C CYS A 44 -17.37 -12.97 5.91
N ARG A 45 -17.57 -13.25 4.62
CA ARG A 45 -17.48 -14.60 4.04
C ARG A 45 -16.55 -14.68 2.84
N GLU A 46 -16.27 -13.57 2.19
CA GLU A 46 -15.44 -13.51 0.98
C GLU A 46 -14.05 -12.95 1.29
N ALA A 47 -13.06 -13.46 0.58
CA ALA A 47 -11.70 -12.96 0.62
C ALA A 47 -11.04 -12.95 -0.75
N ILE A 48 -10.07 -12.05 -0.93
CA ILE A 48 -9.16 -12.06 -2.07
C ILE A 48 -7.73 -12.29 -1.59
N THR A 49 -6.94 -12.97 -2.42
CA THR A 49 -5.51 -13.19 -2.19
C THR A 49 -4.72 -12.98 -3.47
N PHE A 50 -3.47 -12.55 -3.33
CA PHE A 50 -2.51 -12.51 -4.43
C PHE A 50 -1.57 -13.70 -4.34
N VAL A 51 -1.35 -14.38 -5.46
CA VAL A 51 -0.68 -15.69 -5.45
C VAL A 51 0.80 -15.64 -5.10
N THR A 52 1.50 -14.55 -5.48
CA THR A 52 2.96 -14.44 -5.36
C THR A 52 3.39 -13.16 -4.65
N ALA A 53 4.46 -13.28 -3.85
CA ALA A 53 5.21 -12.13 -3.37
C ALA A 53 6.04 -11.51 -4.50
N ARG A 54 6.49 -10.27 -4.31
CA ARG A 54 7.46 -9.62 -5.22
C ARG A 54 8.85 -10.29 -5.16
N GLU A 55 9.67 -10.02 -6.17
CA GLU A 55 10.97 -10.67 -6.38
C GLU A 55 11.93 -10.51 -5.21
N GLU A 56 11.94 -9.38 -4.51
CA GLU A 56 12.80 -9.15 -3.34
C GLU A 56 12.48 -10.08 -2.16
N TYR A 57 11.33 -10.76 -2.21
CA TYR A 57 10.94 -11.81 -1.27
C TYR A 57 11.02 -13.22 -1.86
N GLY A 58 11.74 -13.38 -2.98
CA GLY A 58 12.01 -14.65 -3.65
C GLY A 58 10.92 -15.10 -4.63
N ALA A 59 9.97 -14.23 -4.99
CA ALA A 59 8.82 -14.56 -5.84
C ALA A 59 8.03 -15.80 -5.37
N GLU A 60 8.08 -16.09 -4.06
CA GLU A 60 7.42 -17.24 -3.48
C GLU A 60 5.91 -17.06 -3.41
N SER A 61 5.20 -18.17 -3.23
CA SER A 61 3.78 -18.13 -2.89
C SER A 61 3.54 -17.29 -1.64
N ASP A 62 2.60 -16.36 -1.73
CA ASP A 62 2.06 -15.57 -0.60
C ASP A 62 0.55 -15.79 -0.43
N SER A 63 -0.01 -16.79 -1.13
CA SER A 63 -1.44 -17.04 -1.13
C SER A 63 -1.96 -17.41 0.27
N GLY A 64 -3.03 -16.73 0.68
CA GLY A 64 -3.78 -17.04 1.88
C GLY A 64 -4.86 -18.11 1.68
N LEU A 65 -4.93 -18.77 0.53
CA LEU A 65 -6.00 -19.72 0.18
C LEU A 65 -6.21 -20.80 1.25
N GLN A 66 -5.14 -21.45 1.71
CA GLN A 66 -5.26 -22.50 2.72
C GLN A 66 -5.76 -21.94 4.07
N ILE A 67 -5.30 -20.76 4.47
CA ILE A 67 -5.76 -20.09 5.69
C ILE A 67 -7.25 -19.77 5.57
N GLY A 68 -7.68 -19.24 4.42
CA GLY A 68 -9.10 -18.94 4.18
C GLY A 68 -9.99 -20.18 4.21
N LYS A 69 -9.51 -21.33 3.72
CA LYS A 69 -10.22 -22.62 3.86
C LYS A 69 -10.42 -23.02 5.32
N PHE A 70 -9.40 -22.90 6.17
CA PHE A 70 -9.54 -23.14 7.62
C PHE A 70 -10.55 -22.20 8.27
N LEU A 71 -10.65 -20.96 7.77
CA LEU A 71 -11.60 -19.96 8.25
C LEU A 71 -13.00 -20.09 7.65
N GLY A 72 -13.22 -21.01 6.70
CA GLY A 72 -14.50 -21.13 5.99
C GLY A 72 -14.83 -19.90 5.13
N LEU A 73 -13.81 -19.25 4.57
CA LEU A 73 -13.95 -18.12 3.65
C LEU A 73 -13.95 -18.61 2.19
N GLU A 74 -14.73 -17.95 1.34
CA GLU A 74 -14.66 -18.04 -0.11
C GLU A 74 -13.49 -17.17 -0.60
N VAL A 75 -12.38 -17.81 -0.99
CA VAL A 75 -11.16 -17.12 -1.41
C VAL A 75 -11.03 -17.15 -2.92
N GLU A 76 -10.87 -15.98 -3.54
CA GLU A 76 -10.51 -15.85 -4.95
C GLU A 76 -9.03 -15.43 -5.08
N GLU A 77 -8.28 -16.14 -5.92
CA GLU A 77 -6.85 -15.90 -6.14
C GLU A 77 -6.63 -15.03 -7.38
N PHE A 78 -5.72 -14.07 -7.26
CA PHE A 78 -5.36 -13.15 -8.35
C PHE A 78 -3.86 -13.14 -8.59
N ASP A 79 -3.47 -13.01 -9.86
CA ASP A 79 -2.11 -12.66 -10.24
C ASP A 79 -1.87 -11.17 -9.95
N PRO A 80 -0.90 -10.81 -9.07
CA PRO A 80 -0.54 -9.41 -8.85
C PRO A 80 -0.04 -8.68 -10.11
N MET A 81 0.38 -9.40 -11.17
CA MET A 81 0.81 -8.83 -12.46
C MET A 81 -0.23 -8.92 -13.57
N GLY A 82 -1.43 -9.44 -13.29
CA GLY A 82 -2.48 -9.58 -14.31
C GLY A 82 -2.88 -8.27 -15.00
N TYR A 83 -2.55 -7.12 -14.41
CA TYR A 83 -2.75 -5.81 -15.01
C TYR A 83 -1.90 -5.56 -16.26
N LEU A 84 -0.75 -6.21 -16.42
CA LEU A 84 0.12 -6.00 -17.58
C LEU A 84 -0.54 -6.44 -18.89
N GLU A 85 -1.51 -7.34 -18.83
CA GLU A 85 -2.26 -7.85 -19.97
C GLU A 85 -3.47 -6.96 -20.32
N ARG A 86 -3.79 -5.99 -19.47
CA ARG A 86 -4.95 -5.10 -19.63
C ARG A 86 -4.67 -4.01 -20.66
N LYS A 87 -5.73 -3.61 -21.38
CA LYS A 87 -5.71 -2.57 -22.41
C LYS A 87 -6.37 -1.26 -21.99
N ASP A 88 -7.04 -1.25 -20.84
CA ASP A 88 -7.78 -0.11 -20.30
C ASP A 88 -6.95 0.77 -19.36
N CYS A 89 -5.63 0.58 -19.34
CA CYS A 89 -4.66 1.40 -18.61
C CYS A 89 -4.97 1.56 -17.10
N PRO A 90 -5.11 0.46 -16.34
CA PRO A 90 -5.44 0.53 -14.91
C PRO A 90 -4.42 1.33 -14.09
N GLU A 91 -3.16 1.39 -14.52
CA GLU A 91 -2.06 2.07 -13.83
C GLU A 91 -2.34 3.56 -13.60
N ILE A 92 -3.13 4.18 -14.47
CA ILE A 92 -3.48 5.60 -14.39
C ILE A 92 -4.09 5.93 -13.01
N ASP A 93 -5.00 5.11 -12.50
CA ASP A 93 -5.68 5.39 -11.23
C ASP A 93 -4.70 5.36 -10.04
N PHE A 94 -3.71 4.48 -10.09
CA PHE A 94 -2.77 4.28 -8.99
C PHE A 94 -1.61 5.27 -9.03
N LEU A 95 -1.27 5.77 -10.22
CA LEU A 95 -0.21 6.76 -10.43
C LEU A 95 -0.69 8.19 -10.19
N ALA A 96 -1.98 8.48 -10.42
CA ALA A 96 -2.55 9.82 -10.30
C ALA A 96 -2.53 10.39 -8.87
N THR A 97 -2.30 9.55 -7.85
CA THR A 97 -2.24 10.01 -6.45
C THR A 97 -0.86 10.44 -6.00
N GLY A 98 0.19 10.13 -6.77
CA GLY A 98 1.58 10.43 -6.43
C GLY A 98 2.20 9.49 -5.39
N TYR A 99 1.49 8.45 -4.96
CA TYR A 99 1.98 7.46 -3.99
C TYR A 99 2.75 6.28 -4.60
N GLY A 100 3.01 6.31 -5.91
CA GLY A 100 3.98 5.40 -6.55
C GLY A 100 3.45 4.03 -6.97
N GLY A 101 2.13 3.79 -6.87
CA GLY A 101 1.45 2.64 -7.47
C GLY A 101 1.50 1.34 -6.67
N ASP A 102 1.84 1.36 -5.38
CA ASP A 102 2.02 0.16 -4.53
C ASP A 102 0.78 -0.75 -4.50
N ASP A 103 -0.41 -0.18 -4.65
CA ASP A 103 -1.69 -0.87 -4.58
C ASP A 103 -2.20 -1.31 -5.97
N LEU A 104 -1.42 -1.13 -7.05
CA LEU A 104 -1.82 -1.47 -8.43
C LEU A 104 -2.31 -2.92 -8.59
N ILE A 105 -1.78 -3.83 -7.77
CA ILE A 105 -2.19 -5.25 -7.75
C ILE A 105 -3.71 -5.42 -7.59
N TYR A 106 -4.42 -4.51 -6.91
CA TYR A 106 -5.87 -4.59 -6.72
C TYR A 106 -6.66 -4.40 -8.02
N SER A 107 -6.04 -3.88 -9.08
CA SER A 107 -6.65 -3.83 -10.40
C SER A 107 -6.99 -5.23 -10.93
N SER A 108 -6.23 -6.27 -10.58
CA SER A 108 -6.58 -7.65 -10.93
C SER A 108 -7.88 -8.13 -10.28
N ALA A 109 -8.22 -7.58 -9.10
CA ALA A 109 -9.42 -7.92 -8.33
C ALA A 109 -10.58 -6.94 -8.56
N GLU A 110 -10.47 -6.01 -9.51
CA GLU A 110 -11.41 -4.89 -9.71
C GLU A 110 -12.88 -5.33 -9.74
N ARG A 111 -13.19 -6.41 -10.47
CA ARG A 111 -14.56 -6.93 -10.61
C ARG A 111 -15.17 -7.43 -9.30
N ARG A 112 -14.35 -7.73 -8.28
CA ARG A 112 -14.81 -8.18 -6.96
C ARG A 112 -15.02 -7.04 -5.96
N LEU A 113 -14.49 -5.85 -6.24
CA LEU A 113 -14.40 -4.78 -5.25
C LEU A 113 -15.58 -3.81 -5.28
N GLY A 114 -16.30 -3.68 -6.40
CA GLY A 114 -17.46 -2.78 -6.50
C GLY A 114 -18.48 -3.02 -5.37
N ALA A 115 -18.92 -1.93 -4.72
CA ALA A 115 -19.82 -1.96 -3.56
C ALA A 115 -19.33 -2.87 -2.42
N ARG A 116 -18.01 -2.94 -2.19
CA ARG A 116 -17.43 -3.66 -1.05
C ARG A 116 -16.82 -2.75 0.02
N LEU A 117 -16.78 -3.27 1.24
CA LEU A 117 -15.91 -2.80 2.31
C LEU A 117 -14.71 -3.77 2.38
N LEU A 118 -13.59 -3.35 1.79
CA LEU A 118 -12.35 -4.11 1.73
C LEU A 118 -11.58 -4.00 3.05
N LEU A 119 -11.43 -5.11 3.77
CA LEU A 119 -10.61 -5.19 4.98
C LEU A 119 -9.14 -5.46 4.61
N THR A 120 -8.25 -4.60 5.09
CA THR A 120 -6.81 -4.69 4.83
C THR A 120 -5.98 -4.73 6.10
N GLY A 121 -4.83 -5.40 6.02
CA GLY A 121 -3.82 -5.47 7.08
C GLY A 121 -2.84 -4.30 7.08
N TYR A 122 -3.15 -3.18 6.41
CA TYR A 122 -2.23 -2.06 6.29
C TYR A 122 -1.81 -1.49 7.64
N HIS A 123 -0.51 -1.22 7.78
CA HIS A 123 0.12 -0.72 9.00
C HIS A 123 0.15 -1.69 10.19
N GLY A 124 -0.32 -2.94 10.02
CA GLY A 124 -0.23 -3.97 11.06
C GLY A 124 1.22 -4.30 11.47
N ASP A 125 2.18 -4.10 10.55
CA ASP A 125 3.60 -4.25 10.82
C ASP A 125 4.23 -3.22 11.76
N LYS A 126 3.51 -2.14 12.05
CA LYS A 126 3.91 -1.14 13.05
C LYS A 126 3.02 -1.19 14.29
N VAL A 127 1.71 -1.36 14.10
CA VAL A 127 0.74 -1.35 15.21
C VAL A 127 0.88 -2.60 16.07
N TRP A 128 1.04 -3.78 15.47
CA TRP A 128 1.09 -5.05 16.19
C TRP A 128 2.49 -5.61 16.42
N ALA A 129 3.52 -4.92 15.91
CA ALA A 129 4.90 -5.34 16.11
C ALA A 129 5.29 -5.24 17.59
N ARG A 130 5.86 -6.33 18.11
CA ARG A 130 6.46 -6.35 19.45
C ARG A 130 7.70 -5.47 19.53
N HIS A 131 8.51 -5.46 18.48
CA HIS A 131 9.73 -4.67 18.37
C HIS A 131 9.46 -3.43 17.51
N ASN A 132 9.18 -2.30 18.17
CA ASN A 132 8.93 -1.03 17.49
C ASN A 132 9.48 0.15 18.30
N ASP A 133 10.51 0.81 17.76
CA ASP A 133 11.14 1.97 18.41
C ASP A 133 10.38 3.29 18.17
N SER A 134 9.31 3.26 17.37
CA SER A 134 8.52 4.43 16.98
C SER A 134 7.15 4.49 17.65
N VAL A 135 6.98 3.80 18.78
CA VAL A 135 5.73 3.84 19.56
C VAL A 135 5.51 5.26 20.06
N SER A 136 4.40 5.87 19.64
CA SER A 136 4.08 7.25 19.99
C SER A 136 2.56 7.48 19.93
N PRO A 137 2.04 8.57 20.51
CA PRO A 137 0.64 8.96 20.33
C PRO A 137 0.33 9.41 18.88
N ASN A 138 1.35 9.67 18.06
CA ASN A 138 1.20 10.04 16.66
C ASN A 138 1.18 8.78 15.77
N ILE A 139 0.39 8.83 14.70
CA ILE A 139 0.38 7.78 13.68
C ILE A 139 1.62 7.95 12.78
N VAL A 140 2.70 7.24 13.11
CA VAL A 140 3.94 7.27 12.33
C VAL A 140 3.92 6.19 11.26
N ARG A 141 3.62 6.60 10.02
CA ARG A 141 3.58 5.73 8.83
C ARG A 141 4.98 5.32 8.39
N GLY A 142 5.17 4.03 8.12
CA GLY A 142 6.43 3.48 7.57
C GLY A 142 6.45 3.36 6.04
N ASP A 143 5.29 3.36 5.39
CA ASP A 143 5.11 3.13 3.97
C ASP A 143 3.80 3.76 3.46
N PRO A 144 3.62 3.90 2.13
CA PRO A 144 2.46 4.55 1.53
C PRO A 144 1.24 3.62 1.35
N SER A 145 1.15 2.44 1.98
CA SER A 145 0.03 1.48 1.81
C SER A 145 -1.35 2.15 1.78
N GLY A 146 -2.14 1.82 0.78
CA GLY A 146 -3.47 2.39 0.53
C GLY A 146 -3.47 3.80 -0.06
N GLY A 147 -2.32 4.47 -0.17
CA GLY A 147 -2.20 5.81 -0.74
C GLY A 147 -2.43 5.85 -2.26
N SER A 148 -2.16 4.74 -2.96
CA SER A 148 -2.43 4.65 -4.40
C SER A 148 -3.82 4.13 -4.74
N LEU A 149 -4.66 3.83 -3.74
CA LEU A 149 -6.04 3.38 -3.96
C LEU A 149 -7.04 4.51 -4.26
N ALA A 150 -6.67 5.80 -4.10
CA ALA A 150 -7.67 6.87 -4.03
C ALA A 150 -8.54 7.01 -5.29
N GLU A 151 -7.96 7.15 -6.48
CA GLU A 151 -8.75 7.24 -7.72
C GLU A 151 -9.40 5.90 -8.07
N PHE A 152 -8.70 4.80 -7.85
CA PHE A 152 -9.20 3.46 -8.14
C PHE A 152 -10.48 3.15 -7.35
N ARG A 153 -10.49 3.43 -6.03
CA ARG A 153 -11.66 3.17 -5.19
C ARG A 153 -12.83 4.12 -5.46
N LEU A 154 -12.55 5.35 -5.91
CA LEU A 154 -13.59 6.30 -6.33
C LEU A 154 -14.26 5.80 -7.62
N ARG A 155 -13.46 5.36 -8.61
CA ARG A 155 -13.97 4.84 -9.87
C ARG A 155 -14.73 3.52 -9.71
N VAL A 156 -14.18 2.59 -8.95
CA VAL A 156 -14.78 1.26 -8.75
C VAL A 156 -15.93 1.30 -7.73
N GLY A 157 -15.94 2.28 -6.83
CA GLY A 157 -17.00 2.47 -5.85
C GLY A 157 -16.90 1.50 -4.68
N PHE A 158 -15.76 1.48 -3.98
CA PHE A 158 -15.55 0.65 -2.78
C PHE A 158 -14.88 1.40 -1.64
N LEU A 159 -15.03 0.89 -0.42
CA LEU A 159 -14.45 1.43 0.79
C LEU A 159 -13.28 0.55 1.25
N ASN A 160 -12.22 1.15 1.79
CA ASN A 160 -11.11 0.43 2.41
C ASN A 160 -11.16 0.63 3.92
N LEU A 161 -11.11 -0.46 4.68
CA LEU A 161 -10.97 -0.49 6.13
C LEU A 161 -9.64 -1.15 6.50
N PRO A 162 -8.58 -0.35 6.70
CA PRO A 162 -7.37 -0.82 7.37
C PRO A 162 -7.66 -1.19 8.82
N VAL A 163 -7.85 -2.47 9.10
CA VAL A 163 -8.21 -2.94 10.44
C VAL A 163 -7.18 -2.53 11.51
N PRO A 164 -5.85 -2.54 11.25
CA PRO A 164 -4.88 -2.08 12.24
C PRO A 164 -5.01 -0.60 12.63
N PHE A 165 -5.74 0.22 11.86
CA PHE A 165 -6.00 1.61 12.23
C PHE A 165 -7.09 1.76 13.29
N ILE A 166 -7.86 0.71 13.58
CA ILE A 166 -8.80 0.71 14.71
C ILE A 166 -7.98 0.77 16.00
N GLY A 167 -8.10 1.88 16.72
CA GLY A 167 -7.38 2.13 17.98
C GLY A 167 -5.90 2.48 17.81
N CYS A 168 -5.39 2.75 16.60
CA CYS A 168 -3.96 2.99 16.38
C CYS A 168 -3.42 4.24 17.10
N VAL A 169 -4.27 5.20 17.44
CA VAL A 169 -3.90 6.36 18.28
C VAL A 169 -3.50 5.96 19.71
N ASN A 170 -3.87 4.75 20.14
CA ASN A 170 -3.49 4.15 21.43
C ASN A 170 -2.35 3.13 21.25
N GLN A 171 -1.41 3.38 20.33
CA GLN A 171 -0.34 2.44 20.00
C GLN A 171 0.47 1.99 21.23
N SER A 172 0.71 2.87 22.21
CA SER A 172 1.40 2.52 23.45
C SER A 172 0.70 1.40 24.22
N SER A 173 -0.64 1.42 24.28
CA SER A 173 -1.43 0.37 24.93
C SER A 173 -1.35 -0.94 24.14
N ILE A 174 -1.47 -0.88 22.81
CA ILE A 174 -1.36 -2.05 21.93
C ILE A 174 0.03 -2.68 22.04
N HIS A 175 1.08 -1.86 22.04
CA HIS A 175 2.46 -2.29 22.23
C HIS A 175 2.68 -2.91 23.62
N GLY A 176 2.03 -2.35 24.67
CA GLY A 176 1.98 -2.93 26.01
C GLY A 176 1.36 -4.32 26.02
N ILE A 177 0.23 -4.52 25.33
CA ILE A 177 -0.41 -5.84 25.18
C ILE A 177 0.53 -6.81 24.47
N SER A 178 1.14 -6.41 23.35
CA SER A 178 2.13 -7.25 22.64
C SER A 178 3.30 -7.69 23.53
N ASN A 179 3.65 -6.88 24.52
CA ASN A 179 4.72 -7.13 25.49
C ASN A 179 4.22 -7.60 26.88
N SER A 180 2.95 -7.96 27.02
CA SER A 180 2.36 -8.49 28.27
C SER A 180 2.66 -9.96 28.52
N GLU A 181 2.72 -10.38 29.78
CA GLU A 181 2.97 -11.77 30.19
C GLU A 181 2.04 -12.78 29.50
N GLU A 182 0.76 -12.41 29.33
CA GLU A 182 -0.24 -13.22 28.64
C GLU A 182 0.11 -13.52 27.18
N MET A 183 0.87 -12.64 26.51
CA MET A 183 1.28 -12.84 25.12
C MET A 183 2.47 -13.79 24.97
N LYS A 184 3.14 -14.21 26.05
CA LYS A 184 4.33 -15.08 26.00
C LYS A 184 4.18 -16.32 25.11
N PRO A 185 3.07 -17.09 25.13
CA PRO A 185 2.90 -18.26 24.28
C PRO A 185 2.96 -17.97 22.77
N TRP A 186 2.62 -16.74 22.37
CA TRP A 186 2.56 -16.31 20.98
C TRP A 186 3.79 -15.52 20.52
N ARG A 187 4.74 -15.24 21.39
CA ARG A 187 6.00 -14.57 21.00
C ARG A 187 6.93 -15.50 20.25
N VAL A 188 7.80 -14.91 19.46
CA VAL A 188 8.90 -15.60 18.78
C VAL A 188 10.21 -14.86 19.11
N PRO A 189 10.88 -15.19 20.23
CA PRO A 189 11.97 -14.37 20.78
C PRO A 189 13.17 -14.16 19.86
N ALA A 190 13.43 -15.11 18.94
CA ALA A 190 14.62 -15.11 18.08
C ALA A 190 14.45 -14.29 16.79
N THR A 191 13.36 -13.52 16.62
CA THR A 191 13.10 -12.76 15.39
C THR A 191 12.48 -11.39 15.66
N ASN A 192 12.82 -10.43 14.80
CA ASN A 192 12.17 -9.12 14.76
C ASN A 192 10.79 -9.18 14.05
N TYR A 193 10.46 -10.29 13.39
CA TYR A 193 9.15 -10.54 12.79
C TYR A 193 8.20 -11.20 13.80
N ASP A 194 7.95 -10.50 14.90
CA ASP A 194 7.18 -10.99 16.05
C ASP A 194 5.93 -10.13 16.28
N ARG A 195 4.74 -10.75 16.17
CA ARG A 195 3.42 -10.11 16.25
C ARG A 195 2.45 -10.99 17.04
N PRO A 196 2.56 -10.98 18.38
CA PRO A 196 1.85 -11.94 19.23
C PRO A 196 0.33 -11.75 19.21
N ILE A 197 -0.17 -10.52 19.09
CA ILE A 197 -1.62 -10.24 18.99
C ILE A 197 -2.22 -10.91 17.73
N PRO A 198 -1.74 -10.62 16.50
CA PRO A 198 -2.18 -11.34 15.31
C PRO A 198 -2.06 -12.86 15.42
N ARG A 199 -0.92 -13.35 15.92
CA ARG A 199 -0.71 -14.80 16.06
C ARG A 199 -1.76 -15.45 16.97
N ARG A 200 -2.04 -14.84 18.13
CA ARG A 200 -3.09 -15.31 19.04
C ARG A 200 -4.46 -15.36 18.37
N ILE A 201 -4.83 -14.30 17.66
CA ILE A 201 -6.12 -14.21 16.94
C ILE A 201 -6.24 -15.34 15.91
N ILE A 202 -5.19 -15.61 15.15
CA ILE A 202 -5.19 -16.61 14.09
C ILE A 202 -5.21 -18.03 14.64
N GLU A 203 -4.35 -18.35 15.62
CA GLU A 203 -4.31 -19.68 16.25
C GLU A 203 -5.61 -19.98 17.00
N ALA A 204 -6.19 -19.00 17.69
CA ALA A 204 -7.48 -19.17 18.39
C ALA A 204 -8.65 -19.42 17.42
N ALA A 205 -8.52 -19.02 16.16
CA ALA A 205 -9.48 -19.34 15.10
C ALA A 205 -9.26 -20.74 14.48
N GLY A 206 -8.30 -21.52 15.00
CA GLY A 206 -8.03 -22.89 14.57
C GLY A 206 -7.06 -23.03 13.40
N VAL A 207 -6.43 -21.93 12.96
CA VAL A 207 -5.48 -21.97 11.84
C VAL A 207 -4.11 -22.48 12.34
N PRO A 208 -3.54 -23.54 11.73
CA PRO A 208 -2.24 -24.06 12.11
C PRO A 208 -1.11 -23.05 11.93
N ARG A 209 -0.23 -22.93 12.94
CA ARG A 209 0.90 -21.98 12.96
C ARG A 209 1.81 -22.05 11.73
N HIS A 210 2.00 -23.24 11.15
CA HIS A 210 2.91 -23.43 10.01
C HIS A 210 2.42 -22.74 8.72
N LEU A 211 1.13 -22.38 8.62
CA LEU A 211 0.54 -21.80 7.41
C LEU A 211 0.76 -20.29 7.25
N PHE A 212 1.10 -19.58 8.33
CA PHE A 212 1.17 -18.12 8.32
C PHE A 212 2.37 -17.62 9.11
N GLY A 213 2.74 -16.35 8.98
CA GLY A 213 3.68 -15.68 9.88
C GLY A 213 5.08 -16.31 9.99
N GLN A 214 5.53 -17.07 8.97
CA GLN A 214 6.87 -17.69 8.97
C GLN A 214 7.97 -16.66 8.71
N ARG A 215 7.74 -15.79 7.72
CA ARG A 215 8.64 -14.69 7.37
C ARG A 215 7.86 -13.54 6.73
N LYS A 216 8.44 -12.35 6.68
CA LYS A 216 7.83 -11.19 6.00
C LYS A 216 7.87 -11.39 4.49
N LYS A 217 6.73 -11.13 3.83
CA LYS A 217 6.54 -11.11 2.38
C LYS A 217 5.72 -9.86 2.02
N ALA A 218 5.69 -9.50 0.74
CA ALA A 218 4.80 -8.47 0.23
C ALA A 218 4.38 -8.81 -1.20
N ALA A 219 3.07 -8.75 -1.48
CA ALA A 219 2.54 -8.86 -2.83
C ALA A 219 2.54 -7.53 -3.60
N ALA A 220 2.56 -6.39 -2.89
CA ALA A 220 2.58 -5.05 -3.48
C ALA A 220 3.82 -4.84 -4.38
N ARG A 221 3.58 -4.41 -5.62
CA ARG A 221 4.60 -4.19 -6.65
C ARG A 221 4.58 -2.71 -7.07
N PRO A 222 5.38 -1.88 -6.39
CA PRO A 222 5.42 -0.45 -6.71
C PRO A 222 5.93 -0.25 -8.14
N VAL A 223 5.34 0.70 -8.86
CA VAL A 223 5.81 1.10 -10.19
C VAL A 223 7.13 1.87 -10.09
N HIS A 224 7.35 2.51 -8.94
CA HIS A 224 8.61 3.15 -8.60
C HIS A 224 9.57 2.17 -7.91
N THR A 225 10.86 2.27 -8.19
CA THR A 225 11.85 1.31 -7.63
C THR A 225 12.31 1.73 -6.26
N LEU A 226 12.57 0.78 -5.37
CA LEU A 226 13.13 1.04 -4.05
C LEU A 226 14.66 1.29 -4.06
N GLY A 227 15.30 1.04 -5.22
CA GLY A 227 16.75 1.14 -5.43
C GLY A 227 17.26 2.50 -5.93
N ALA A 228 18.56 2.55 -6.25
CA ALA A 228 19.25 3.75 -6.74
C ALA A 228 18.95 4.10 -8.21
N THR A 229 18.34 3.17 -8.94
CA THR A 229 17.90 3.28 -10.33
C THR A 229 16.47 2.80 -10.44
N ASP A 230 15.73 3.38 -11.38
CA ASP A 230 14.37 2.94 -11.65
C ASP A 230 14.37 1.63 -12.48
N THR A 231 13.33 0.84 -12.29
CA THR A 231 13.00 -0.39 -13.01
C THR A 231 12.60 0.03 -14.41
N PRO A 232 12.96 -0.72 -15.46
CA PRO A 232 12.49 -0.41 -16.80
C PRO A 232 10.95 -0.29 -16.87
N LEU A 233 10.44 0.76 -17.54
CA LEU A 233 9.00 1.06 -17.57
C LEU A 233 8.16 -0.05 -18.22
N ASP A 234 8.75 -0.79 -19.16
CA ASP A 234 8.17 -1.94 -19.83
C ASP A 234 8.00 -3.17 -18.93
N GLN A 235 8.60 -3.18 -17.74
CA GLN A 235 8.41 -4.22 -16.73
C GLN A 235 7.31 -3.88 -15.71
N VAL A 236 6.89 -2.61 -15.63
CA VAL A 236 5.97 -2.10 -14.60
C VAL A 236 4.72 -1.42 -15.16
N LEU A 237 4.65 -1.20 -16.48
CA LEU A 237 3.47 -0.68 -17.18
C LEU A 237 3.04 -1.68 -18.25
N SER A 238 1.73 -1.86 -18.40
CA SER A 238 1.16 -2.58 -19.53
C SER A 238 1.57 -1.92 -20.86
N PRO A 239 1.65 -2.68 -21.96
CA PRO A 239 2.07 -2.14 -23.26
C PRO A 239 1.26 -0.93 -23.72
N THR A 240 -0.06 -0.94 -23.46
CA THR A 240 -0.96 0.16 -23.83
C THR A 240 -0.67 1.42 -23.02
N THR A 241 -0.50 1.28 -21.70
CA THR A 241 -0.12 2.38 -20.80
C THR A 241 1.24 2.94 -21.16
N LEU A 242 2.24 2.08 -21.40
CA LEU A 242 3.58 2.52 -21.81
C LEU A 242 3.55 3.30 -23.13
N HIS A 243 2.78 2.84 -24.11
CA HIS A 243 2.64 3.52 -25.39
C HIS A 243 2.05 4.93 -25.20
N ASN A 244 0.91 5.04 -24.51
CA ASN A 244 0.22 6.30 -24.26
C ASN A 244 1.10 7.27 -23.43
N PHE A 245 1.75 6.75 -22.40
CA PHE A 245 2.69 7.52 -21.57
C PHE A 245 3.88 8.02 -22.40
N SER A 246 4.46 7.19 -23.26
CA SER A 246 5.63 7.57 -24.07
C SER A 246 5.30 8.70 -25.04
N GLN A 247 4.14 8.62 -25.72
CA GLN A 247 3.67 9.68 -26.62
C GLN A 247 3.49 11.03 -25.92
N TRP A 248 3.00 11.01 -24.68
CA TRP A 248 2.85 12.21 -23.86
C TRP A 248 4.22 12.71 -23.35
N ALA A 249 5.05 11.80 -22.83
CA ALA A 249 6.33 12.13 -22.19
C ALA A 249 7.36 12.71 -23.18
N ASP A 250 7.29 12.33 -24.46
CA ASP A 250 8.16 12.89 -25.50
C ASP A 250 7.93 14.40 -25.73
N ARG A 251 6.78 14.93 -25.30
CA ARG A 251 6.42 16.36 -25.42
C ARG A 251 6.75 17.16 -24.16
N VAL A 252 7.15 16.49 -23.07
CA VAL A 252 7.33 17.11 -21.76
C VAL A 252 8.81 17.12 -21.39
N PRO A 253 9.44 18.31 -21.25
CA PRO A 253 10.86 18.38 -20.92
C PRO A 253 11.11 17.92 -19.48
N LEU A 254 12.06 17.00 -19.29
CA LEU A 254 12.48 16.53 -17.96
C LEU A 254 13.24 17.60 -17.16
N PHE A 255 13.91 18.52 -17.86
CA PHE A 255 14.69 19.60 -17.25
C PHE A 255 14.24 20.91 -17.86
N ALA A 256 14.13 21.95 -17.04
CA ALA A 256 13.73 23.27 -17.52
C ALA A 256 14.74 23.85 -18.53
N ASN A 257 16.03 23.57 -18.33
CA ASN A 257 17.13 24.00 -19.21
C ASN A 257 18.42 23.20 -18.88
N VAL A 258 19.52 23.53 -19.58
CA VAL A 258 20.83 22.88 -19.38
C VAL A 258 21.37 23.10 -17.97
N THR A 259 21.17 24.29 -17.39
CA THR A 259 21.62 24.61 -16.03
C THR A 259 20.91 23.74 -14.99
N ASP A 260 19.58 23.58 -15.08
CA ASP A 260 18.81 22.68 -14.20
C ASP A 260 19.32 21.23 -14.31
N ARG A 261 19.62 20.76 -15.52
CA ARG A 261 20.21 19.44 -15.74
C ARG A 261 21.56 19.30 -15.02
N LEU A 262 22.47 20.26 -15.20
CA LEU A 262 23.79 20.26 -14.56
C LEU A 262 23.69 20.31 -13.04
N VAL A 263 22.82 21.17 -12.50
CA VAL A 263 22.55 21.27 -11.05
C VAL A 263 22.03 19.95 -10.53
N CYS A 264 21.05 19.33 -11.17
CA CYS A 264 20.51 18.03 -10.74
C CYS A 264 21.58 16.94 -10.70
N HIS A 265 22.45 16.86 -11.72
CA HIS A 265 23.55 15.89 -11.74
C HIS A 265 24.60 16.17 -10.67
N LEU A 266 24.97 17.44 -10.46
CA LEU A 266 25.91 17.85 -9.41
C LEU A 266 25.35 17.53 -8.03
N MET A 267 24.13 17.96 -7.74
CA MET A 267 23.47 17.74 -6.46
C MET A 267 23.30 16.25 -6.17
N ARG A 268 23.03 15.42 -7.18
CA ARG A 268 23.02 13.96 -7.03
C ARG A 268 24.39 13.40 -6.65
N ARG A 269 25.47 13.86 -7.30
CA ARG A 269 26.83 13.45 -6.94
C ARG A 269 27.16 13.87 -5.51
N LEU A 270 26.86 15.11 -5.15
CA LEU A 270 27.07 15.64 -3.80
C LEU A 270 26.25 14.86 -2.75
N TYR A 271 25.00 14.50 -3.07
CA TYR A 271 24.17 13.64 -2.21
C TYR A 271 24.87 12.32 -1.90
N TRP A 272 25.34 11.60 -2.92
CA TRP A 272 25.97 10.30 -2.71
C TRP A 272 27.36 10.39 -2.06
N ILE A 273 28.11 11.46 -2.30
CA ILE A 273 29.35 11.74 -1.57
C ILE A 273 29.03 11.98 -0.08
N ASN A 274 28.02 12.80 0.20
CA ASN A 274 27.59 13.09 1.56
C ASN A 274 27.04 11.84 2.27
N GLN A 275 26.22 11.02 1.59
CA GLN A 275 25.71 9.75 2.12
C GLN A 275 26.84 8.77 2.46
N ARG A 276 27.82 8.61 1.57
CA ARG A 276 29.00 7.75 1.83
C ARG A 276 29.84 8.24 2.99
N ALA A 277 29.97 9.56 3.15
CA ALA A 277 30.65 10.14 4.31
C ALA A 277 29.88 9.85 5.61
N LEU A 278 28.54 9.88 5.57
CA LEU A 278 27.69 9.52 6.72
C LEU A 278 27.80 8.05 7.13
N GLU A 279 27.90 7.15 6.14
CA GLU A 279 28.06 5.71 6.35
C GLU A 279 29.50 5.31 6.72
N SER A 280 30.45 6.24 6.64
CA SER A 280 31.86 5.95 6.89
C SER A 280 32.14 5.76 8.38
N TYR A 281 32.45 4.52 8.76
CA TYR A 281 32.88 4.16 10.11
C TYR A 281 34.09 4.97 10.59
N ARG A 282 35.03 5.28 9.69
CA ARG A 282 36.25 6.05 10.02
C ARG A 282 35.93 7.48 10.41
N LEU A 283 35.06 8.15 9.64
CA LEU A 283 34.57 9.49 9.96
C LEU A 283 33.76 9.50 11.26
N GLY A 284 32.88 8.52 11.45
CA GLY A 284 32.12 8.38 12.69
C GLY A 284 33.02 8.19 13.91
N ARG A 285 34.11 7.43 13.79
CA ARG A 285 35.10 7.27 14.86
C ARG A 285 35.88 8.54 15.14
N LEU A 286 36.31 9.27 14.10
CA LEU A 286 37.02 10.54 14.25
C LEU A 286 36.15 11.59 14.94
N LEU A 287 34.90 11.76 14.50
CA LEU A 287 33.98 12.71 15.10
C LEU A 287 33.68 12.37 16.56
N ARG A 288 33.51 11.09 16.90
CA ARG A 288 33.38 10.64 18.30
C ARG A 288 34.62 10.97 19.14
N ALA A 289 35.82 10.81 18.59
CA ALA A 289 37.06 11.18 19.28
C ALA A 289 37.18 12.71 19.50
N LEU A 290 36.54 13.51 18.65
CA LEU A 290 36.43 14.97 18.77
C LEU A 290 35.22 15.42 19.60
N GLY A 291 34.51 14.51 20.28
CA GLY A 291 33.34 14.83 21.10
C GLY A 291 32.06 15.15 20.32
N SER A 292 32.03 14.87 19.01
CA SER A 292 30.87 15.10 18.13
C SER A 292 30.21 13.77 17.71
N SER A 293 28.95 13.84 17.25
CA SER A 293 28.26 12.70 16.63
C SER A 293 28.07 12.91 15.13
N MET A 294 27.79 11.82 14.41
CA MET A 294 27.43 11.90 13.00
C MET A 294 26.06 12.58 12.85
N PRO A 295 25.88 13.45 11.85
CA PRO A 295 24.55 13.94 11.48
C PRO A 295 23.61 12.75 11.21
N LYS A 296 22.35 12.87 11.65
CA LYS A 296 21.33 11.82 11.44
C LYS A 296 20.82 11.75 9.99
N ALA A 297 21.08 12.77 9.18
CA ALA A 297 20.62 12.86 7.80
C ALA A 297 21.65 13.58 6.91
N PRO A 298 21.63 13.31 5.59
CA PRO A 298 22.38 14.09 4.61
C PRO A 298 22.07 15.58 4.67
N LEU A 299 23.10 16.40 4.45
CA LEU A 299 22.97 17.84 4.21
C LEU A 299 22.29 18.14 2.87
N ILE A 300 22.55 17.29 1.87
CA ILE A 300 21.90 17.40 0.57
C ILE A 300 20.53 16.72 0.62
N GLU A 301 19.50 17.41 0.15
CA GLU A 301 18.14 16.89 0.18
C GLU A 301 18.01 15.54 -0.53
N ARG A 302 17.22 14.65 0.10
CA ARG A 302 16.95 13.30 -0.41
C ARG A 302 16.32 13.27 -1.81
N LYS A 303 15.69 14.35 -2.28
CA LYS A 303 15.16 14.44 -3.65
C LYS A 303 16.23 14.21 -4.73
N TYR A 304 17.50 14.46 -4.42
CA TYR A 304 18.63 14.23 -5.32
C TYR A 304 19.23 12.82 -5.22
N SER A 305 18.69 11.95 -4.36
CA SER A 305 19.16 10.56 -4.22
C SER A 305 19.00 9.74 -5.50
N LYS A 306 18.00 10.08 -6.32
CA LYS A 306 17.65 9.39 -7.56
C LYS A 306 17.88 10.26 -8.79
N PRO A 307 18.14 9.64 -9.97
CA PRO A 307 18.11 10.38 -11.22
C PRO A 307 16.71 10.90 -11.50
N ARG A 308 16.61 12.07 -12.14
CA ARG A 308 15.37 12.52 -12.76
C ARG A 308 15.21 11.77 -14.09
N THR A 309 14.29 10.81 -14.15
CA THR A 309 13.99 9.99 -15.34
C THR A 309 12.54 10.19 -15.77
N ARG A 310 12.10 9.51 -16.84
CA ARG A 310 10.68 9.49 -17.23
C ARG A 310 9.76 9.01 -16.10
N HIS A 311 10.23 8.23 -15.12
CA HIS A 311 9.41 7.86 -13.94
C HIS A 311 8.88 9.08 -13.19
N SER A 312 9.65 10.18 -13.13
CA SER A 312 9.23 11.42 -12.46
C SER A 312 8.00 12.07 -13.11
N LEU A 313 7.68 11.68 -14.34
CA LEU A 313 6.55 12.20 -15.11
C LEU A 313 5.27 11.37 -14.96
N LEU A 314 5.34 10.16 -14.41
CA LEU A 314 4.19 9.25 -14.32
C LEU A 314 3.01 9.85 -13.57
N PHE A 315 3.28 10.50 -12.43
CA PHE A 315 2.25 11.22 -11.67
C PHE A 315 1.60 12.34 -12.49
N HIS A 316 2.40 13.15 -13.19
CA HIS A 316 1.89 14.27 -13.97
C HIS A 316 1.00 13.80 -15.11
N TRP A 317 1.44 12.78 -15.85
CA TRP A 317 0.67 12.15 -16.91
C TRP A 317 -0.64 11.53 -16.41
N ALA A 318 -0.56 10.71 -15.36
CA ALA A 318 -1.73 10.03 -14.82
C ALA A 318 -2.75 11.03 -14.24
N ASN A 319 -2.28 12.08 -13.56
CA ASN A 319 -3.14 13.15 -13.07
C ASN A 319 -3.79 13.93 -14.22
N GLU A 320 -3.07 14.21 -15.31
CA GLU A 320 -3.67 14.81 -16.51
C GLU A 320 -4.77 13.93 -17.11
N ALA A 321 -4.53 12.62 -17.24
CA ALA A 321 -5.51 11.67 -17.75
C ALA A 321 -6.78 11.59 -16.86
N VAL A 322 -6.62 11.62 -15.54
CA VAL A 322 -7.74 11.53 -14.59
C VAL A 322 -8.56 12.82 -14.51
N LYS A 323 -7.95 14.00 -14.66
CA LYS A 323 -8.64 15.31 -14.56
C LYS A 323 -9.88 15.39 -15.43
N HIS A 324 -9.85 14.81 -16.62
CA HIS A 324 -10.98 14.82 -17.56
C HIS A 324 -12.25 14.18 -17.00
N ARG A 325 -12.14 13.26 -16.03
CA ARG A 325 -13.29 12.61 -15.37
C ARG A 325 -14.10 13.56 -14.49
N TYR A 326 -13.47 14.65 -14.03
CA TYR A 326 -14.06 15.59 -13.06
C TYR A 326 -14.42 16.93 -13.68
N VAL A 327 -14.21 17.12 -14.99
CA VAL A 327 -14.71 18.30 -15.70
C VAL A 327 -16.23 18.21 -15.76
N PRO A 328 -16.98 19.16 -15.20
CA PRO A 328 -18.44 19.16 -15.30
C PRO A 328 -18.82 19.11 -16.77
N THR A 329 -19.71 18.19 -17.14
CA THR A 329 -20.29 18.18 -18.48
C THR A 329 -21.19 19.41 -18.59
N SER A 330 -20.62 20.53 -19.02
CA SER A 330 -21.38 21.74 -19.32
C SER A 330 -22.35 21.42 -20.47
N GLY A 331 -23.63 21.25 -20.16
CA GLY A 331 -24.70 21.19 -21.18
C GLY A 331 -25.26 19.80 -21.47
N ILE A 332 -26.08 19.28 -20.56
CA ILE A 332 -27.39 18.79 -21.00
C ILE A 332 -28.38 19.82 -20.47
N SER A 333 -28.80 20.71 -21.37
CA SER A 333 -29.92 21.61 -21.14
C SER A 333 -31.10 20.80 -20.62
N SER A 334 -31.56 21.14 -19.42
CA SER A 334 -32.93 20.91 -19.00
C SER A 334 -33.83 21.61 -20.03
N GLY A 335 -34.22 20.87 -21.07
CA GLY A 335 -35.31 21.21 -21.95
C GLY A 335 -36.57 21.24 -21.10
N GLY A 336 -36.86 22.41 -20.54
CA GLY A 336 -38.15 22.71 -19.94
C GLY A 336 -39.19 22.64 -21.05
N ASN A 337 -39.95 21.54 -21.08
CA ASN A 337 -41.31 21.58 -21.58
C ASN A 337 -42.22 21.87 -20.38
N ALA A 338 -42.31 23.16 -20.05
CA ALA A 338 -43.54 23.70 -19.52
C ALA A 338 -44.40 24.12 -20.71
N SER A 339 -45.69 23.81 -20.61
CA SER A 339 -46.84 24.27 -21.39
C SER A 339 -47.49 23.28 -22.37
N ASN A 340 -48.81 23.18 -22.14
CA ASN A 340 -49.91 22.69 -22.96
C ASN A 340 -50.33 21.23 -22.75
N LEU A 341 -51.59 20.89 -22.48
CA LEU A 341 -52.86 21.62 -22.32
C LEU A 341 -53.90 20.54 -21.88
N ASN A 342 -54.82 20.93 -20.99
CA ASN A 342 -56.09 20.27 -20.61
C ASN A 342 -56.08 18.94 -19.84
#